data_AF-A0A2T5CEK3-F1
#
_entry.id   AF-A0A2T5CEK3-F1
#
_cell.length_a   1.000
_cell.length_b   1.000
_cell.length_c   1.000
_cell.angle_alpha   90.00
_cell.angle_beta   90.00
_cell.angle_gamma   90.00
#
_symmetry.space_group_name_H-M   'P 1'
#
loop_
_entity.id
_entity.type
_entity.pdbx_description
1 polymer ?
#
loop_
_entity_poly.entity_id
_entity_poly.type
_entity_poly.pdbx_seq_one_letter_code
_entity_poly.pdbx_strand_id
1 'polypeptide(L)'
;MKKVTFGTILILWFALVFLLPLVIGAQGPTGANFVGSKECSYCHPDEYERFTAHANKAKSDHSVRLMAPKLTPEELRECYECHTTGYGQPGGFRSFEETPEMAHVGCESCHGPGSVHARTGHRDDIVGNLTLDVCRPCHEDERVQVINYKPLIYSGAH
;
A
#
# COMPACT_ATOMS: atom_id res chain seq x y z
N MET A 1 11.64 -59.98 -18.22
CA MET A 1 12.86 -59.20 -17.93
C MET A 1 12.55 -57.72 -18.09
N LYS A 2 12.72 -56.95 -17.00
CA LYS A 2 12.36 -55.52 -16.83
C LYS A 2 13.28 -54.62 -17.67
N LYS A 3 12.74 -53.83 -18.61
CA LYS A 3 13.41 -52.71 -19.32
C LYS A 3 12.31 -51.88 -20.00
N VAL A 4 12.04 -50.59 -19.82
CA VAL A 4 12.67 -49.46 -19.13
C VAL A 4 11.54 -48.45 -18.83
N THR A 5 11.00 -48.42 -17.61
CA THR A 5 10.23 -47.29 -17.08
C THR A 5 11.22 -46.29 -16.47
N PHE A 6 11.93 -45.56 -17.32
CA PHE A 6 12.93 -44.58 -16.84
C PHE A 6 12.90 -43.25 -17.61
N GLY A 7 12.34 -43.22 -18.83
CA GLY A 7 12.29 -42.00 -19.65
C GLY A 7 11.14 -41.04 -19.30
N THR A 8 9.97 -41.54 -18.90
CA THR A 8 8.79 -40.70 -18.62
C THR A 8 8.79 -40.10 -17.21
N ILE A 9 9.46 -40.75 -16.25
CA ILE A 9 9.57 -40.26 -14.87
C ILE A 9 10.52 -39.04 -14.78
N LEU A 10 11.56 -38.99 -15.63
CA LEU A 10 12.54 -37.90 -15.66
C LEU A 10 11.97 -36.59 -16.25
N ILE A 11 11.06 -36.70 -17.23
CA ILE A 11 10.43 -35.55 -17.90
C ILE A 11 9.37 -34.90 -16.98
N LEU A 12 8.64 -35.70 -16.20
CA LEU A 12 7.67 -35.19 -15.23
C LEU A 12 8.34 -34.55 -14.00
N TRP A 13 9.55 -34.99 -13.62
CA TRP A 13 10.35 -34.35 -12.58
C TRP A 13 10.92 -32.99 -13.01
N PHE A 14 11.35 -32.86 -14.27
CA PHE A 14 11.85 -31.58 -14.80
C PHE A 14 10.75 -30.52 -14.93
N ALA A 15 9.50 -30.93 -15.22
CA ALA A 15 8.37 -30.00 -15.30
C ALA A 15 7.90 -29.50 -13.92
N LEU A 16 8.01 -30.32 -12.86
CA LEU A 16 7.57 -29.92 -11.51
C LEU A 16 8.55 -28.98 -10.81
N VAL A 17 9.85 -29.08 -11.12
CA VAL A 17 10.92 -28.24 -10.54
C VAL A 17 11.09 -26.90 -11.28
N PHE A 18 10.65 -26.80 -12.53
CA PHE A 18 10.69 -25.53 -13.30
C PHE A 18 9.38 -24.72 -13.28
N LEU A 19 8.29 -25.25 -12.72
CA LEU A 19 7.01 -24.52 -12.55
C LEU A 19 6.83 -23.87 -11.16
N LEU A 20 7.75 -24.09 -10.22
CA LEU A 20 7.89 -23.29 -8.98
C LEU A 20 9.39 -23.07 -8.76
N PRO A 21 9.92 -21.84 -8.63
CA PRO A 21 9.29 -20.72 -7.91
C PRO A 21 9.55 -19.33 -8.55
N LEU A 22 8.49 -18.55 -8.83
CA LEU A 22 8.64 -17.09 -8.86
C LEU A 22 7.33 -16.38 -8.53
N VAL A 23 6.76 -16.73 -7.37
CA VAL A 23 5.83 -15.84 -6.68
C VAL A 23 6.56 -15.32 -5.43
N ILE A 24 7.71 -14.69 -5.63
CA ILE A 24 8.25 -13.78 -4.63
C ILE A 24 7.71 -12.40 -5.00
N GLY A 25 6.42 -12.21 -4.74
CA GLY A 25 5.93 -10.86 -4.49
C GLY A 25 6.69 -10.34 -3.28
N ALA A 26 7.15 -9.08 -3.34
CA ALA A 26 7.78 -8.40 -2.22
C ALA A 26 6.79 -8.33 -1.05
N GLN A 27 6.80 -9.37 -0.21
CA GLN A 27 6.13 -9.38 1.06
C GLN A 27 7.04 -8.61 2.01
N GLY A 28 6.63 -7.40 2.41
CA GLY A 28 7.22 -6.73 3.56
C GLY A 28 7.23 -7.68 4.78
N PRO A 29 8.04 -7.40 5.82
CA PRO A 29 8.22 -8.31 6.93
C PRO A 29 6.87 -8.79 7.47
N THR A 30 6.65 -10.11 7.39
CA THR A 30 5.40 -10.76 7.82
C THR A 30 5.14 -10.41 9.28
N GLY A 31 4.05 -9.69 9.56
CA GLY A 31 3.68 -9.23 10.90
C GLY A 31 3.94 -7.75 11.21
N ALA A 32 4.30 -6.92 10.22
CA ALA A 32 4.36 -5.48 10.39
C ALA A 32 2.95 -4.85 10.43
N ASN A 33 2.75 -3.93 11.36
CA ASN A 33 1.57 -3.07 11.48
C ASN A 33 1.87 -1.66 10.98
N PHE A 34 0.81 -0.94 10.57
CA PHE A 34 0.86 0.49 10.34
C PHE A 34 1.00 1.24 11.67
N VAL A 35 1.76 2.33 11.68
CA VAL A 35 2.06 3.16 12.87
C VAL A 35 1.73 4.64 12.70
N GLY A 36 1.41 5.05 11.48
CA GLY A 36 1.01 6.41 11.12
C GLY A 36 2.22 7.30 10.85
N SER A 37 2.02 8.29 9.97
CA SER A 37 3.07 9.22 9.54
C SER A 37 3.78 9.94 10.69
N LYS A 38 3.09 10.12 11.83
CA LYS A 38 3.67 10.78 13.00
C LYS A 38 4.87 10.02 13.56
N GLU A 39 4.85 8.69 13.52
CA GLU A 39 5.97 7.85 13.97
C GLU A 39 7.22 8.11 13.11
N CYS A 40 7.04 8.31 11.81
CA CYS A 40 8.12 8.64 10.89
C CYS A 40 8.81 9.96 11.24
N SER A 41 8.07 10.93 11.80
CA SER A 41 8.59 12.27 12.11
C SER A 41 9.70 12.29 13.15
N TYR A 42 9.85 11.23 13.96
CA TYR A 42 10.90 11.16 14.98
C TYR A 42 12.31 10.99 14.40
N CYS A 43 12.43 10.31 13.25
CA CYS A 43 13.71 10.10 12.57
C CYS A 43 13.80 10.84 11.22
N HIS A 44 12.66 11.15 10.61
CA HIS A 44 12.53 11.83 9.30
C HIS A 44 11.71 13.13 9.41
N PRO A 45 12.16 14.12 10.22
CA PRO A 45 11.39 15.33 10.47
C PRO A 45 11.21 16.19 9.21
N ASP A 46 12.25 16.30 8.38
CA ASP A 46 12.24 17.15 7.19
C ASP A 46 11.29 16.60 6.12
N GLU A 47 11.32 15.29 5.88
CA GLU A 47 10.42 14.61 4.94
C GLU A 47 8.98 14.69 5.43
N TYR A 48 8.75 14.46 6.72
CA TYR A 48 7.42 14.56 7.33
C TYR A 48 6.85 15.98 7.19
N GLU A 49 7.64 17.02 7.51
CA GLU A 49 7.21 18.41 7.39
C GLU A 49 6.86 18.76 5.95
N ARG A 50 7.76 18.46 5.00
CA ARG A 50 7.53 18.73 3.57
C ARG A 50 6.30 18.02 3.05
N PHE A 51 6.13 16.74 3.40
CA PHE A 51 4.98 15.95 2.97
C PHE A 51 3.68 16.51 3.52
N THR A 52 3.60 16.75 4.83
CA THR A 52 2.37 17.23 5.47
C THR A 52 2.00 18.65 5.07
N ALA A 53 2.99 19.51 4.81
CA ALA A 53 2.77 20.88 4.37
C ALA A 53 2.26 20.96 2.92
N HIS A 54 2.86 20.18 2.01
CA HIS A 54 2.74 20.42 0.57
C HIS A 54 2.01 19.32 -0.21
N ALA A 55 1.96 18.08 0.28
CA ALA A 55 1.32 17.01 -0.46
C ALA A 55 -0.21 17.09 -0.33
N ASN A 56 -0.92 17.14 -1.45
CA ASN A 56 -2.40 17.12 -1.45
C ASN A 56 -2.96 15.86 -0.75
N LYS A 57 -2.24 14.74 -0.87
CA LYS A 57 -2.56 13.46 -0.22
C LYS A 57 -2.56 13.52 1.31
N ALA A 58 -1.76 14.40 1.94
CA ALA A 58 -1.79 14.58 3.39
C ALA A 58 -3.09 15.24 3.90
N LYS A 59 -4.04 15.56 3.01
CA LYS A 59 -5.34 16.17 3.31
C LYS A 59 -6.48 15.44 2.57
N SER A 60 -6.24 14.19 2.14
CA SER A 60 -7.18 13.40 1.33
C SER A 60 -8.50 13.13 2.05
N ASP A 61 -8.48 13.11 3.39
CA ASP A 61 -9.64 12.89 4.26
C ASP A 61 -10.71 13.97 4.11
N HIS A 62 -10.30 15.20 3.79
CA HIS A 62 -11.22 16.32 3.59
C HIS A 62 -12.28 16.01 2.53
N SER A 63 -11.85 15.47 1.38
CA SER A 63 -12.76 15.10 0.29
C SER A 63 -13.72 13.97 0.68
N VAL A 64 -13.25 13.00 1.46
CA VAL A 64 -14.09 11.91 1.98
C VAL A 64 -15.16 12.45 2.92
N ARG A 65 -14.78 13.34 3.85
CA ARG A 65 -15.72 13.97 4.79
C ARG A 65 -16.78 14.81 4.09
N LEU A 66 -16.43 15.49 3.00
CA LEU A 66 -17.38 16.26 2.19
C LEU A 66 -18.40 15.37 1.46
N MET A 67 -17.98 14.18 1.04
CA MET A 67 -18.84 13.24 0.31
C MET A 67 -19.65 12.33 1.23
N ALA A 68 -19.16 12.02 2.42
CA ALA A 68 -19.77 11.06 3.34
C ALA A 68 -21.29 11.23 3.57
N PRO A 69 -21.85 12.45 3.73
CA PRO A 69 -23.30 12.61 3.93
C PRO A 69 -24.17 12.21 2.72
N LYS A 70 -23.57 12.00 1.54
CA LYS A 70 -24.24 11.68 0.28
C LYS A 70 -24.11 10.20 -0.12
N LEU A 71 -23.39 9.42 0.68
CA LEU A 71 -23.03 8.05 0.36
C LEU A 71 -23.67 7.08 1.33
N THR A 72 -23.96 5.88 0.85
CA THR A 72 -24.22 4.72 1.71
C THR A 72 -22.94 4.35 2.49
N PRO A 73 -23.07 3.62 3.61
CA PRO A 73 -21.90 3.09 4.32
C PRO A 73 -20.99 2.25 3.42
N GLU A 74 -21.56 1.52 2.46
CA GLU A 74 -20.85 0.70 1.48
C GLU A 74 -19.98 1.55 0.56
N GLU A 75 -20.56 2.56 -0.08
CA GLU A 75 -19.86 3.50 -0.97
C GLU A 75 -18.83 4.35 -0.21
N LEU A 76 -19.09 4.68 1.05
CA LEU A 76 -18.15 5.41 1.88
C LEU A 76 -16.90 4.58 2.20
N ARG A 77 -17.06 3.27 2.45
CA ARG A 77 -15.93 2.36 2.72
C ARG A 77 -14.98 2.24 1.53
N GLU A 78 -15.52 2.25 0.32
CA GLU A 78 -14.75 2.27 -0.92
C GLU A 78 -13.81 3.49 -1.02
N CYS A 79 -14.22 4.64 -0.48
CA CYS A 79 -13.39 5.84 -0.46
C CYS A 79 -12.13 5.66 0.42
N TYR A 80 -12.22 4.87 1.49
CA TYR A 80 -11.13 4.69 2.44
C TYR A 80 -9.93 3.96 1.83
N GLU A 81 -10.16 3.10 0.84
CA GLU A 81 -9.09 2.35 0.15
C GLU A 81 -8.03 3.27 -0.47
N CYS A 82 -8.45 4.43 -0.97
CA CYS A 82 -7.58 5.37 -1.68
C CYS A 82 -7.24 6.63 -0.87
N HIS A 83 -8.09 7.00 0.09
CA HIS A 83 -7.99 8.29 0.79
C HIS A 83 -7.51 8.21 2.24
N THR A 84 -7.20 7.02 2.75
CA THR A 84 -6.75 6.81 4.13
C THR A 84 -5.48 5.96 4.14
N THR A 85 -4.84 5.81 5.31
CA THR A 85 -3.65 4.96 5.45
C THR A 85 -4.04 3.57 5.97
N GLY A 86 -3.74 2.53 5.19
CA GLY A 86 -3.83 1.14 5.64
C GLY A 86 -5.25 0.65 5.95
N TYR A 87 -6.29 1.15 5.28
CA TYR A 87 -7.67 0.70 5.52
C TYR A 87 -7.80 -0.83 5.44
N GLY A 88 -8.42 -1.43 6.47
CA GLY A 88 -8.60 -2.88 6.57
C GLY A 88 -7.33 -3.67 6.88
N GLN A 89 -6.19 -3.01 7.10
CA GLN A 89 -4.92 -3.64 7.46
C GLN A 89 -4.58 -3.48 8.95
N PRO A 90 -3.75 -4.37 9.53
CA PRO A 90 -3.34 -4.26 10.93
C PRO A 90 -2.69 -2.92 11.27
N GLY A 91 -3.28 -2.21 12.24
CA GLY A 91 -2.82 -0.88 12.68
C GLY A 91 -3.24 0.30 11.79
N GLY A 92 -3.93 0.06 10.66
CA GLY A 92 -4.36 1.12 9.76
C GLY A 92 -5.72 1.73 10.11
N PHE A 93 -6.27 2.50 9.18
CA PHE A 93 -7.52 3.23 9.35
C PHE A 93 -8.71 2.30 9.62
N ARG A 94 -9.52 2.65 10.64
CA ARG A 94 -10.81 2.00 10.97
C ARG A 94 -11.97 2.96 10.82
N SER A 95 -11.85 4.13 11.43
CA SER A 95 -12.84 5.20 11.40
C SER A 95 -12.18 6.53 11.74
N PHE A 96 -12.87 7.64 11.46
CA PHE A 96 -12.37 8.96 11.79
C PHE A 96 -12.28 9.21 13.30
N GLU A 97 -13.03 8.45 14.09
CA GLU A 97 -13.10 8.52 15.54
C GLU A 97 -12.03 7.64 16.19
N GLU A 98 -11.80 6.42 15.68
CA GLU A 98 -10.88 5.46 16.30
C GLU A 98 -9.42 5.66 15.89
N THR A 99 -9.17 6.10 14.67
CA THR A 99 -7.82 6.23 14.08
C THR A 99 -7.69 7.53 13.28
N PRO A 100 -7.92 8.71 13.88
CA PRO A 100 -7.87 9.99 13.18
C PRO A 100 -6.51 10.28 12.52
N GLU A 101 -5.43 9.75 13.07
CA GLU A 101 -4.06 9.85 12.54
C GLU A 101 -3.87 9.08 11.23
N MET A 102 -4.72 8.10 10.94
CA MET A 102 -4.72 7.30 9.70
C MET A 102 -5.72 7.81 8.67
N ALA A 103 -6.45 8.90 8.97
CA ALA A 103 -7.59 9.37 8.18
C ALA A 103 -7.25 9.85 6.77
N HIS A 104 -5.98 10.17 6.52
CA HIS A 104 -5.49 10.63 5.22
C HIS A 104 -4.38 9.72 4.70
N VAL A 105 -4.02 9.89 3.43
CA VAL A 105 -2.89 9.18 2.81
C VAL A 105 -1.59 9.70 3.43
N GLY A 106 -0.93 8.82 4.18
CA GLY A 106 0.31 9.07 4.91
C GLY A 106 1.52 8.38 4.28
N CYS A 107 2.66 8.46 4.98
CA CYS A 107 3.95 7.88 4.53
C CYS A 107 3.81 6.40 4.13
N GLU A 108 3.12 5.64 4.97
CA GLU A 108 2.95 4.19 4.85
C GLU A 108 2.03 3.77 3.70
N SER A 109 1.31 4.70 3.08
CA SER A 109 0.52 4.40 1.87
C SER A 109 1.41 4.05 0.68
N CYS A 110 2.64 4.57 0.65
CA CYS A 110 3.65 4.22 -0.34
C CYS A 110 4.75 3.33 0.24
N HIS A 111 5.16 3.59 1.49
CA HIS A 111 6.27 2.90 2.13
C HIS A 111 5.90 1.57 2.80
N GLY A 112 4.60 1.24 2.86
CA GLY A 112 4.09 0.06 3.56
C GLY A 112 4.10 0.20 5.09
N PRO A 113 3.69 -0.86 5.83
CA PRO A 113 3.58 -0.82 7.29
C PRO A 113 4.96 -0.65 7.94
N GLY A 114 5.17 0.45 8.67
CA GLY A 114 6.48 0.90 9.14
C GLY A 114 6.89 0.39 10.52
N SER A 115 6.05 -0.38 11.23
CA SER A 115 6.32 -0.74 12.63
C SER A 115 7.65 -1.46 12.87
N VAL A 116 8.13 -2.29 11.94
CA VAL A 116 9.41 -2.99 12.08
C VAL A 116 10.55 -2.01 11.89
N HIS A 117 10.52 -1.24 10.80
CA HIS A 117 11.50 -0.20 10.52
C HIS A 117 11.59 0.86 11.63
N ALA A 118 10.47 1.29 12.20
CA ALA A 118 10.46 2.24 13.32
C ALA A 118 11.22 1.70 14.55
N ARG A 119 11.17 0.38 14.80
CA ARG A 119 11.89 -0.25 15.91
C ARG A 119 13.36 -0.50 15.62
N THR A 120 13.68 -0.88 14.39
CA THR A 120 15.02 -1.39 14.04
C THR A 120 15.89 -0.29 13.43
N GLY A 121 15.30 0.66 12.70
CA GLY A 121 15.99 1.67 11.88
C GLY A 121 16.61 1.11 10.60
N HIS A 122 16.44 -0.20 10.30
CA HIS A 122 17.04 -0.83 9.13
C HIS A 122 16.22 -0.53 7.88
N ARG A 123 16.90 -0.11 6.80
CA ARG A 123 16.23 0.25 5.53
C ARG A 123 15.50 -0.92 4.88
N ASP A 124 15.97 -2.14 5.08
CA ASP A 124 15.37 -3.34 4.49
C ASP A 124 14.01 -3.72 5.12
N ASP A 125 13.68 -3.11 6.27
CA ASP A 125 12.41 -3.34 6.97
C ASP A 125 11.26 -2.44 6.48
N ILE A 126 11.51 -1.62 5.44
CA ILE A 126 10.50 -0.75 4.83
C ILE A 126 10.70 -0.66 3.31
N VAL A 127 9.64 -0.30 2.58
CA VAL A 127 9.76 -0.06 1.13
C VAL A 127 10.52 1.24 0.91
N GLY A 128 11.83 1.17 0.67
CA GLY A 128 12.67 2.34 0.44
C GLY A 128 12.69 2.85 -0.99
N ASN A 129 12.44 1.98 -1.99
CA ASN A 129 12.51 2.32 -3.40
C ASN A 129 11.12 2.22 -4.04
N LEU A 130 10.51 3.37 -4.34
CA LEU A 130 9.15 3.46 -4.87
C LEU A 130 9.15 3.35 -6.40
N THR A 131 8.29 2.50 -6.95
CA THR A 131 7.96 2.48 -8.37
C THR A 131 6.59 3.10 -8.60
N LEU A 132 6.21 3.35 -9.86
CA LEU A 132 4.87 3.83 -10.18
C LEU A 132 3.74 2.87 -9.72
N ASP A 133 4.07 1.61 -9.44
CA ASP A 133 3.09 0.61 -9.05
C ASP A 133 2.43 0.92 -7.70
N VAL A 134 3.07 1.70 -6.83
CA VAL A 134 2.45 2.14 -5.57
C VAL A 134 1.34 3.16 -5.79
N CYS A 135 1.34 3.85 -6.94
CA CYS A 135 0.40 4.91 -7.26
C CYS A 135 -0.83 4.40 -8.04
N ARG A 136 -0.66 3.37 -8.87
CA ARG A 136 -1.72 2.87 -9.78
C ARG A 136 -2.99 2.42 -9.07
N PRO A 137 -2.95 1.72 -7.91
CA PRO A 137 -4.16 1.24 -7.26
C PRO A 137 -5.20 2.32 -6.98
N CYS A 138 -4.76 3.56 -6.75
CA CYS A 138 -5.67 4.68 -6.51
C CYS A 138 -5.91 5.55 -7.76
N HIS A 139 -4.91 5.67 -8.65
CA HIS A 139 -4.96 6.61 -9.76
C HIS A 139 -5.38 6.01 -11.10
N GLU A 140 -5.34 4.69 -11.23
CA GLU A 140 -5.83 3.95 -12.39
C GLU A 140 -7.12 3.17 -12.06
N ASP A 141 -7.66 3.32 -10.84
CA ASP A 141 -8.93 2.74 -10.42
C ASP A 141 -10.09 3.18 -11.33
N GLU A 142 -10.97 2.26 -11.70
CA GLU A 142 -12.11 2.51 -12.60
C GLU A 142 -13.00 3.66 -12.09
N ARG A 143 -13.18 3.76 -10.75
CA ARG A 143 -13.95 4.83 -10.10
C ARG A 143 -13.36 6.22 -10.34
N VAL A 144 -12.05 6.29 -10.58
CA VAL A 144 -11.32 7.54 -10.85
C VAL A 144 -11.30 7.86 -12.34
N GLN A 145 -11.37 6.86 -13.22
CA GLN A 145 -11.41 7.06 -14.68
C GLN A 145 -12.70 7.74 -15.15
N VAL A 146 -13.83 7.47 -14.48
CA VAL A 146 -15.14 8.02 -14.85
C VAL A 146 -15.34 9.51 -14.52
N ILE A 147 -14.49 10.10 -13.68
CA ILE A 147 -14.59 11.51 -13.25
C ILE A 147 -13.63 12.46 -13.99
N ASN A 148 -13.02 12.03 -15.10
CA ASN A 148 -12.08 12.82 -15.90
C ASN A 148 -10.85 13.28 -15.08
N TYR A 149 -10.35 12.38 -14.22
CA TYR A 149 -9.20 12.64 -13.35
C TYR A 149 -7.91 12.82 -14.16
N LYS A 150 -7.06 13.77 -13.74
CA LYS A 150 -5.83 14.11 -14.46
C LYS A 150 -4.77 12.99 -14.37
N PRO A 151 -3.94 12.79 -15.41
CA PRO A 151 -2.79 11.88 -15.34
C PRO A 151 -1.90 12.12 -14.12
N LEU A 152 -1.26 11.06 -13.61
CA LEU A 152 -0.36 11.05 -12.42
C LEU A 152 0.63 12.23 -12.35
N ILE A 153 1.10 12.72 -13.49
CA ILE A 153 2.03 13.88 -13.56
C ILE A 153 1.42 15.18 -13.00
N TYR A 154 0.10 15.26 -12.87
CA TYR A 154 -0.63 16.43 -12.36
C TYR A 154 -1.33 16.18 -11.03
N SER A 155 -1.23 14.98 -10.44
CA SER A 155 -1.95 14.61 -9.21
C SER A 155 -1.31 15.16 -7.93
N GLY A 156 -0.17 15.85 -8.02
CA GLY A 156 0.58 16.29 -6.84
C GLY A 156 1.17 15.09 -6.07
N ALA A 157 1.50 14.01 -6.79
CA ALA A 157 2.13 12.82 -6.24
C ALA A 157 3.55 13.08 -5.68
N HIS A 158 4.15 14.22 -5.99
CA HIS A 158 5.49 14.67 -5.60
C HIS A 158 5.40 15.96 -4.81
#